data_AF-A0A6J7RML5-F1
#
_entry.id   AF-A0A6J7RML5-F1
#
_cell.length_a   1.000
_cell.length_b   1.000
_cell.length_c   1.000
_cell.angle_alpha   90.00
_cell.angle_beta   90.00
_cell.angle_gamma   90.00
#
_symmetry.space_group_name_H-M   'P 1'
#
loop_
_entity.id
_entity.type
_entity.pdbx_description
1 polymer ?
#
loop_
_entity_poly.entity_id
_entity_poly.type
_entity_poly.pdbx_seq_one_letter_code
_entity_poly.pdbx_strand_id
1 'polypeptide(L)'
;MSVQPISGSITAFSHARPGQTDDALRHLIGLAHSRDLTVRLDPEETAKHPSIDAGPGVELNAELDRDAGLAVAFGGDGTVLRALRAYAGTSVPVIGINFGEIGFLAAIDRDDVAAGLEGAVRANSSGSSYRRSKSRSTAPLGLRSTTSRSRAGQVTA
;
A
#
# COMPACT_ATOMS: atom_id res chain seq x y z
N MET A 1 -7.65 25.67 -25.65
CA MET A 1 -7.41 24.24 -25.93
C MET A 1 -7.25 23.55 -24.59
N SER A 2 -8.22 22.72 -24.21
CA SER A 2 -8.25 22.05 -22.91
C SER A 2 -7.26 20.89 -22.96
N VAL A 3 -6.12 21.02 -22.28
CA VAL A 3 -5.30 19.85 -21.95
C VAL A 3 -6.12 19.08 -20.92
N GLN A 4 -6.59 17.88 -21.29
CA GLN A 4 -7.15 16.93 -20.33
C GLN A 4 -5.96 16.04 -19.92
N PRO A 5 -5.37 16.24 -18.74
CA PRO A 5 -4.33 15.36 -18.26
C PRO A 5 -4.94 13.98 -18.00
N ILE A 6 -4.24 12.92 -18.42
CA ILE A 6 -4.57 11.54 -18.07
C ILE A 6 -4.33 11.39 -16.55
N SER A 7 -5.35 11.77 -15.77
CA SER A 7 -5.24 12.06 -14.34
C SER A 7 -5.41 10.79 -13.52
N GLY A 8 -4.34 10.35 -12.87
CA GLY A 8 -4.40 9.35 -11.80
C GLY A 8 -4.24 10.02 -10.44
N SER A 9 -4.86 9.46 -9.41
CA SER A 9 -4.71 9.93 -8.03
C SER A 9 -3.84 8.99 -7.20
N ILE A 10 -3.18 9.57 -6.19
CA ILE A 10 -2.47 8.84 -5.13
C ILE A 10 -3.09 9.25 -3.81
N THR A 11 -3.56 8.30 -3.01
CA THR A 11 -4.03 8.60 -1.65
C THR A 11 -2.89 8.38 -0.66
N ALA A 12 -2.63 9.35 0.20
CA ALA A 12 -1.63 9.24 1.24
C ALA A 12 -2.26 9.06 2.62
N PHE A 13 -1.62 8.24 3.45
CA PHE A 13 -1.96 8.00 4.85
C PHE A 13 -0.71 8.22 5.70
N SER A 14 -0.82 8.81 6.88
CA SER A 14 0.31 9.06 7.77
C SER A 14 0.03 8.65 9.21
N HIS A 15 1.10 8.37 9.95
CA HIS A 15 1.02 8.27 11.41
C HIS A 15 0.84 9.66 12.06
N ALA A 16 0.42 9.68 13.33
CA ALA A 16 0.08 10.91 14.05
C ALA A 16 1.26 11.83 14.45
N ARG A 17 2.49 11.62 13.98
CA ARG A 17 3.66 12.50 14.24
C ARG A 17 3.98 13.37 13.01
N PRO A 18 3.50 14.64 12.94
CA PRO A 18 3.53 15.45 11.71
C PRO A 18 4.93 15.80 11.20
N GLY A 19 5.86 16.11 12.11
CA GLY A 19 7.17 16.65 11.75
C GLY A 19 8.10 15.71 10.96
N GLN A 20 7.79 14.41 10.89
CA GLN A 20 8.57 13.43 10.13
C GLN A 20 7.90 13.02 8.81
N THR A 21 6.59 13.22 8.67
CA THR A 21 5.80 12.78 7.51
C THR A 21 5.53 13.91 6.51
N ASP A 22 5.60 15.17 6.94
CA ASP A 22 5.46 16.34 6.06
C ASP A 22 6.49 16.35 4.91
N ASP A 23 7.76 16.07 5.20
CA ASP A 23 8.83 16.09 4.18
C ASP A 23 8.60 15.00 3.12
N ALA A 24 8.18 13.81 3.56
CA ALA A 24 7.86 12.72 2.65
C ALA A 24 6.61 12.99 1.81
N LEU A 25 5.60 13.64 2.39
CA LEU A 25 4.42 14.09 1.66
C LEU A 25 4.78 15.14 0.61
N ARG A 26 5.58 16.16 0.96
CA ARG A 26 6.04 17.16 -0.02
C ARG A 26 6.82 16.51 -1.15
N HIS A 27 7.66 15.52 -0.83
CA HIS A 27 8.37 14.77 -1.87
C HIS A 27 7.41 13.97 -2.77
N LEU A 28 6.45 13.24 -2.19
CA LEU A 28 5.43 12.54 -2.96
C LEU A 28 4.62 13.50 -3.85
N ILE A 29 4.21 14.66 -3.33
CA ILE A 29 3.49 15.69 -4.09
C ILE A 29 4.33 16.17 -5.28
N GLY A 30 5.62 16.46 -5.07
CA GLY A 30 6.52 16.86 -6.16
C GLY A 30 6.67 15.76 -7.23
N LEU A 31 6.86 14.51 -6.79
CA LEU A 31 6.97 13.36 -7.70
C LEU A 31 5.67 13.09 -8.48
N ALA A 32 4.52 13.20 -7.82
CA ALA A 32 3.21 13.05 -8.43
C ALA A 32 2.94 14.16 -9.44
N HIS A 33 3.18 15.41 -9.06
CA HIS A 33 2.99 16.57 -9.91
C HIS A 33 3.83 16.50 -11.20
N SER A 34 5.11 16.10 -11.09
CA SER A 34 5.99 15.92 -12.25
C SER A 34 5.49 14.87 -13.27
N ARG A 35 4.51 14.04 -12.87
CA ARG A 35 3.91 12.96 -13.66
C ARG A 35 2.42 13.15 -13.88
N ASP A 36 1.90 14.36 -13.66
CA ASP A 36 0.49 14.69 -13.89
C ASP A 36 -0.48 13.88 -13.01
N LEU A 37 -0.01 13.46 -11.83
CA LEU A 37 -0.78 12.78 -10.80
C LEU A 37 -1.14 13.75 -9.67
N THR A 38 -2.25 13.49 -9.01
CA THR A 38 -2.71 14.28 -7.86
C THR A 38 -2.63 13.48 -6.58
N VAL A 39 -1.98 14.02 -5.55
CA VAL A 39 -2.00 13.45 -4.20
C VAL A 39 -3.27 13.93 -3.49
N ARG A 40 -4.06 13.00 -2.96
CA ARG A 40 -5.32 13.29 -2.26
C ARG A 40 -5.17 12.97 -0.78
N LEU A 41 -5.48 13.93 0.07
CA LEU A 41 -5.53 13.78 1.53
C LEU A 41 -6.97 13.84 2.00
N ASP A 42 -7.39 12.84 2.79
CA ASP A 42 -8.70 12.87 3.44
C ASP A 42 -8.73 13.95 4.56
N PRO A 43 -9.90 14.25 5.16
CA PRO A 43 -9.98 15.24 6.22
C PRO A 43 -9.10 14.92 7.44
N GLU A 44 -8.88 13.65 7.77
CA GLU A 44 -8.03 13.25 8.88
C GLU A 44 -6.55 13.52 8.58
N GLU A 45 -6.10 13.21 7.37
CA GLU A 45 -4.73 13.49 6.91
C GLU A 45 -4.48 14.98 6.73
N THR A 46 -5.45 15.71 6.19
CA THR A 46 -5.37 17.16 6.08
C THR A 46 -5.17 17.82 7.45
N ALA A 47 -5.90 17.35 8.47
CA ALA A 47 -5.77 17.87 9.83
C ALA A 47 -4.41 17.56 10.48
N LYS A 48 -3.75 16.46 10.11
CA LYS A 48 -2.40 16.10 10.59
C LYS A 48 -1.31 16.97 9.97
N HIS A 49 -1.57 17.55 8.80
CA HIS A 49 -0.58 18.21 7.95
C HIS A 49 -0.93 19.68 7.69
N PRO A 50 -0.98 20.54 8.72
CA PRO A 50 -1.33 21.95 8.55
C PRO A 50 -0.28 22.75 7.76
N SER A 51 0.91 22.18 7.50
CA SER A 51 1.96 22.79 6.69
C SER A 51 1.85 22.48 5.19
N ILE A 52 0.86 21.69 4.79
CA ILE A 52 0.60 21.31 3.40
C ILE A 52 -0.59 22.12 2.89
N ASP A 53 -0.33 22.99 1.93
CA ASP A 53 -1.35 23.80 1.27
C ASP A 53 -1.94 23.08 0.05
N ALA A 54 -3.21 23.36 -0.25
CA ALA A 54 -3.81 22.94 -1.50
C ALA A 54 -3.12 23.64 -2.69
N GLY A 55 -2.96 22.94 -3.81
CA GLY A 55 -2.25 23.48 -4.95
C GLY A 55 -2.10 22.48 -6.09
N PRO A 56 -1.35 22.81 -7.15
CA PRO A 56 -1.09 21.89 -8.25
C PRO A 56 -0.52 20.55 -7.74
N GLY A 57 -1.19 19.44 -8.08
CA GLY A 57 -0.77 18.10 -7.68
C GLY A 57 -1.14 17.69 -6.24
N VAL A 58 -1.92 18.49 -5.50
CA VAL A 58 -2.42 18.13 -4.17
C VAL A 58 -3.86 18.60 -3.92
N GLU A 59 -4.70 17.68 -3.45
CA GLU A 59 -6.09 17.93 -3.06
C GLU A 59 -6.27 17.60 -1.58
N LEU A 60 -6.76 18.58 -0.81
CA LEU A 60 -7.01 18.45 0.62
C LEU A 60 -8.49 18.19 0.91
N ASN A 61 -8.77 17.52 2.02
CA ASN A 61 -10.11 17.11 2.43
C ASN A 61 -10.89 16.34 1.36
N ALA A 62 -10.17 15.60 0.52
CA ALA A 62 -10.75 14.81 -0.56
C ALA A 62 -11.48 13.58 0.00
N GLU A 63 -12.59 13.21 -0.63
CA GLU A 63 -13.19 11.90 -0.39
C GLU A 63 -12.28 10.77 -0.91
N LEU A 64 -12.41 9.58 -0.32
CA LEU A 64 -11.60 8.43 -0.71
C LEU A 64 -11.91 8.02 -2.16
N ASP A 65 -10.92 8.15 -3.02
CA ASP A 65 -10.99 7.71 -4.41
C ASP A 65 -10.78 6.19 -4.51
N ARG A 66 -11.84 5.45 -4.84
CA ARG A 66 -11.84 3.98 -4.90
C ARG A 66 -11.09 3.43 -6.11
N ASP A 67 -10.80 4.27 -7.11
CA ASP A 67 -10.08 3.95 -8.33
C ASP A 67 -8.69 4.61 -8.37
N ALA A 68 -8.19 5.05 -7.20
CA ALA A 68 -6.85 5.59 -7.07
C ALA A 68 -5.79 4.65 -7.67
N GLY A 69 -4.78 5.21 -8.32
CA GLY A 69 -3.70 4.40 -8.89
C GLY A 69 -2.81 3.77 -7.82
N LEU A 70 -2.68 4.44 -6.66
CA LEU A 70 -1.81 3.99 -5.58
C LEU A 70 -2.28 4.57 -4.24
N ALA A 71 -2.16 3.76 -3.19
CA ALA A 71 -2.23 4.23 -1.80
C ALA A 71 -0.85 4.12 -1.14
N VAL A 72 -0.38 5.20 -0.52
CA VAL A 72 0.91 5.27 0.18
C VAL A 72 0.67 5.50 1.67
N ALA A 73 1.25 4.65 2.50
CA ALA A 73 1.18 4.74 3.96
C ALA A 73 2.54 5.10 4.55
N PHE A 74 2.68 6.33 5.05
CA PHE A 74 3.86 6.84 5.74
C PHE A 74 3.76 6.54 7.25
N GLY A 75 4.35 5.43 7.69
CA GLY A 75 4.38 5.01 9.09
C GLY A 75 4.48 3.50 9.27
N GLY A 76 4.21 3.04 10.50
CA GLY A 76 4.24 1.62 10.84
C GLY A 76 2.96 0.85 10.47
N ASP A 77 2.84 -0.37 11.01
CA ASP A 77 1.77 -1.32 10.69
C ASP A 77 0.36 -0.75 10.87
N GLY A 78 0.13 0.10 11.87
CA GLY A 78 -1.16 0.75 12.09
C GLY A 78 -1.61 1.61 10.90
N THR A 79 -0.68 2.38 10.32
CA THR A 79 -0.93 3.22 9.14
C THR A 79 -1.16 2.35 7.91
N VAL A 80 -0.33 1.32 7.71
CA VAL A 80 -0.48 0.37 6.59
C VAL A 80 -1.81 -0.37 6.65
N LEU A 81 -2.20 -0.88 7.82
CA LEU A 81 -3.49 -1.55 8.01
C LEU A 81 -4.67 -0.59 7.81
N ARG A 82 -4.55 0.69 8.17
CA ARG A 82 -5.58 1.69 7.84
C ARG A 82 -5.74 1.84 6.33
N ALA A 83 -4.64 1.99 5.60
CA ALA A 83 -4.67 2.09 4.14
C ALA A 83 -5.26 0.82 3.49
N LEU A 84 -4.84 -0.37 3.94
CA LEU A 84 -5.38 -1.65 3.47
C LEU A 84 -6.88 -1.80 3.73
N ARG A 85 -7.38 -1.32 4.89
CA ARG A 85 -8.82 -1.31 5.19
C ARG A 85 -9.59 -0.34 4.31
N ALA A 86 -9.06 0.86 4.08
CA ALA A 86 -9.70 1.86 3.23
C ALA A 86 -9.91 1.34 1.79
N TYR A 87 -8.90 0.62 1.28
CA TYR A 87 -8.92 0.04 -0.07
C TYR A 87 -9.37 -1.42 -0.13
N ALA A 88 -9.92 -1.97 0.96
CA ALA A 88 -10.44 -3.33 0.95
C ALA A 88 -11.54 -3.49 -0.11
N GLY A 89 -11.41 -4.53 -0.94
CA GLY A 89 -12.32 -4.81 -2.05
C GLY A 89 -12.03 -4.04 -3.34
N THR A 90 -10.94 -3.28 -3.41
CA THR A 90 -10.48 -2.59 -4.64
C THR A 90 -9.24 -3.27 -5.23
N SER A 91 -8.83 -2.85 -6.43
CA SER A 91 -7.55 -3.24 -7.05
C SER A 91 -6.39 -2.29 -6.72
N VAL A 92 -6.62 -1.28 -5.89
CA VAL A 92 -5.63 -0.24 -5.60
C VAL A 92 -4.46 -0.84 -4.82
N PRO A 93 -3.22 -0.75 -5.34
CA PRO A 93 -2.03 -1.19 -4.61
C PRO A 93 -1.80 -0.30 -3.39
N VAL A 94 -1.44 -0.92 -2.26
CA VAL A 94 -1.07 -0.22 -1.02
C VAL A 94 0.41 -0.46 -0.74
N ILE A 95 1.17 0.61 -0.53
CA ILE A 95 2.60 0.55 -0.19
C ILE A 95 2.81 1.22 1.17
N GLY A 96 3.44 0.48 2.09
CA GLY A 96 3.88 1.00 3.38
C GLY A 96 5.34 1.44 3.36
N ILE A 97 5.61 2.63 3.87
CA ILE A 97 6.94 3.20 4.02
C ILE A 97 7.15 3.48 5.51
N ASN A 98 8.21 2.92 6.11
CA ASN A 98 8.44 3.04 7.53
C ASN A 98 9.12 4.38 7.86
N PHE A 99 8.62 5.07 8.88
CA PHE A 99 9.20 6.33 9.41
C PHE A 99 9.75 6.16 10.84
N GLY A 100 9.98 4.92 11.33
CA GLY A 100 10.50 4.63 12.67
C GLY A 100 10.93 3.17 12.91
N GLU A 101 11.10 2.78 14.19
CA GLU A 101 11.59 1.45 14.62
C GLU A 101 10.91 0.29 13.88
N ILE A 102 11.73 -0.73 13.58
CA ILE A 102 11.46 -1.97 12.83
C ILE A 102 9.96 -2.36 12.83
N GLY A 103 9.26 -2.10 11.72
CA GLY A 103 7.89 -2.53 11.46
C GLY A 103 7.85 -3.72 10.49
N PHE A 104 6.86 -4.60 10.64
CA PHE A 104 6.78 -5.87 9.88
C PHE A 104 6.13 -5.71 8.50
N LEU A 105 5.26 -4.70 8.30
CA LEU A 105 4.46 -4.51 7.08
C LEU A 105 4.93 -3.37 6.18
N ALA A 106 5.88 -2.55 6.62
CA ALA A 106 6.44 -1.47 5.81
C ALA A 106 7.63 -1.98 5.00
N ALA A 107 7.64 -1.69 3.70
CA ALA A 107 8.56 -2.31 2.75
C ALA A 107 9.81 -1.46 2.43
N ILE A 108 9.80 -0.16 2.78
CA ILE A 108 10.84 0.81 2.45
C ILE A 108 11.30 1.51 3.74
N ASP A 109 12.62 1.53 3.97
CA ASP A 109 13.25 2.22 5.11
C ASP A 109 13.32 3.74 4.87
N ARG A 110 13.49 4.51 5.95
CA ARG A 110 13.55 5.98 5.94
C ARG A 110 14.62 6.50 5.00
N ASP A 111 15.79 5.86 4.99
CA ASP A 111 16.93 6.29 4.17
C ASP A 111 16.68 6.06 2.67
N ASP A 112 15.74 5.18 2.32
CA ASP A 112 15.38 4.80 0.95
C ASP A 112 14.03 5.37 0.49
N VAL A 113 13.36 6.22 1.29
CA VAL A 113 12.02 6.76 1.00
C VAL A 113 11.95 7.39 -0.38
N ALA A 114 12.96 8.17 -0.76
CA ALA A 114 13.02 8.83 -2.06
C ALA A 114 13.00 7.82 -3.23
N ALA A 115 13.94 6.88 -3.22
CA ALA A 115 14.06 5.86 -4.25
C ALA A 115 12.83 4.92 -4.27
N GLY A 116 12.30 4.59 -3.09
CA GLY A 116 11.10 3.78 -2.94
C GLY A 116 9.84 4.46 -3.47
N LEU A 117 9.65 5.75 -3.20
CA LEU A 117 8.55 6.55 -3.75
C LEU A 117 8.65 6.64 -5.27
N GLU A 118 9.83 6.92 -5.81
CA GLU A 118 10.04 6.93 -7.25
C GLU A 118 9.71 5.58 -7.91
N GLY A 119 10.17 4.48 -7.31
CA GLY A 119 9.88 3.12 -7.76
C GLY A 119 8.38 2.81 -7.72
N ALA A 120 7.72 3.16 -6.62
CA ALA A 120 6.28 2.97 -6.41
C ALA A 120 5.44 3.72 -7.46
N VAL A 121 5.72 5.01 -7.64
CA VAL A 121 5.02 5.86 -8.61
C VAL A 121 5.28 5.34 -10.03
N ARG A 122 6.52 4.99 -10.37
CA ARG A 122 6.89 4.43 -11.69
C ARG A 122 6.19 3.10 -11.99
N ALA A 123 6.14 2.20 -11.01
CA ALA A 123 5.48 0.91 -11.16
C ALA A 123 3.97 1.06 -11.44
N ASN A 124 3.35 2.07 -10.82
CA ASN A 124 1.96 2.42 -11.09
C ASN A 124 1.76 3.01 -12.50
N SER A 125 2.61 3.95 -12.93
CA SER A 125 2.52 4.56 -14.27
C SER A 125 2.71 3.55 -15.43
N SER A 126 3.41 2.45 -15.18
CA SER A 126 3.78 1.48 -16.21
C SER A 126 2.75 0.37 -16.42
N GLY A 127 1.58 0.41 -15.76
CA GLY A 127 0.55 -0.62 -15.89
C GLY A 127 1.01 -2.03 -15.49
N SER A 128 2.08 -2.14 -14.70
CA SER A 128 2.65 -3.42 -14.30
C SER A 128 1.77 -4.04 -13.23
N SER A 129 0.74 -4.74 -13.70
CA SER A 129 -0.05 -5.69 -12.94
C SER A 129 0.88 -6.58 -12.11
N TYR A 130 1.02 -6.30 -10.82
CA TYR A 130 1.61 -7.23 -9.87
C TYR A 130 0.63 -8.39 -9.71
N ARG A 131 0.62 -9.27 -10.71
CA ARG A 131 -0.19 -10.47 -10.76
C ARG A 131 0.41 -11.44 -9.76
N ARG A 132 0.00 -11.29 -8.49
CA ARG A 132 0.25 -12.25 -7.43
C ARG A 132 -0.13 -13.63 -7.97
N SER A 133 0.87 -14.48 -8.21
CA SER A 133 0.64 -15.90 -8.42
C SER A 133 -0.09 -16.38 -7.16
N LYS A 134 -1.41 -16.59 -7.26
CA LYS A 134 -2.14 -17.38 -6.29
C LYS A 134 -1.59 -18.79 -6.44
N SER A 135 -0.56 -19.13 -5.67
CA SER A 135 -0.34 -20.51 -5.27
C SER A 135 -1.56 -20.91 -4.45
N ARG A 136 -2.60 -21.40 -5.15
CA ARG A 136 -3.70 -22.13 -4.54
C ARG A 136 -3.06 -23.42 -4.06
N SER A 137 -2.65 -23.46 -2.80
CA SER A 137 -2.51 -24.72 -2.09
C SER A 137 -3.91 -25.30 -1.96
N THR A 138 -4.35 -26.05 -2.97
CA THR A 138 -5.47 -26.97 -2.88
C THR A 138 -4.96 -28.20 -2.16
N ALA A 139 -4.99 -28.20 -0.83
CA ALA A 139 -5.00 -29.45 -0.09
C ALA A 139 -6.28 -30.21 -0.48
N PRO A 140 -6.19 -31.43 -1.03
CA PRO A 140 -7.39 -32.20 -1.31
C PRO A 140 -8.00 -32.66 0.02
N LEU A 141 -9.21 -32.19 0.29
CA LEU A 141 -10.05 -32.67 1.38
C LEU A 141 -10.57 -34.06 1.00
N GLY A 142 -9.81 -35.09 1.31
CA GLY A 142 -10.20 -36.49 1.17
C GLY A 142 -10.53 -37.10 2.53
N LEU A 143 -11.77 -36.94 2.99
CA LEU A 143 -12.33 -37.83 4.02
C LEU A 143 -12.69 -39.17 3.37
N ARG A 144 -12.19 -40.27 3.93
CA ARG A 144 -12.96 -41.50 4.18
C ARG A 144 -12.22 -42.39 5.18
N SER A 145 -13.03 -43.18 5.86
CA SER A 145 -12.88 -43.67 7.22
C SER A 145 -12.59 -45.17 7.28
N THR A 146 -12.21 -45.62 8.49
CA THR A 146 -12.55 -46.91 9.12
C THR A 146 -11.97 -48.23 8.58
N THR A 147 -11.09 -48.81 9.43
CA THR A 147 -11.21 -50.16 10.02
C THR A 147 -10.69 -51.40 9.27
N SER A 148 -9.83 -52.13 9.98
CA SER A 148 -9.70 -53.60 10.08
C SER A 148 -8.66 -54.39 9.24
N ARG A 149 -7.71 -54.96 10.02
CA ARG A 149 -7.11 -56.31 10.02
C ARG A 149 -5.85 -56.61 9.17
N SER A 150 -4.84 -57.06 9.94
CA SER A 150 -4.00 -58.28 9.73
C SER A 150 -2.98 -58.22 8.58
N ARG A 151 -1.67 -58.46 8.75
CA ARG A 151 -1.00 -59.58 9.43
C ARG A 151 0.54 -59.34 9.45
N ALA A 152 1.19 -59.88 10.48
CA ALA A 152 2.49 -60.57 10.49
C ALA A 152 3.84 -59.85 10.19
N GLY A 153 4.75 -60.03 11.16
CA GLY A 153 6.21 -60.15 11.03
C GLY A 153 6.99 -58.91 11.46
N GLN A 154 8.07 -58.95 12.25
CA GLN A 154 8.87 -60.01 12.89
C GLN A 154 9.80 -59.30 13.90
N VAL A 155 10.05 -59.96 15.04
CA VAL A 155 11.36 -60.14 15.71
C VAL A 155 12.28 -58.91 15.93
N THR A 156 12.56 -58.57 17.19
CA THR A 156 13.90 -58.69 17.80
C THR A 156 13.92 -58.36 19.31
N ALA A 157 14.65 -59.22 20.04
CA ALA A 157 15.19 -59.13 21.40
C ALA A 157 14.23 -58.98 22.59
#